data_AF-A0A6I0DZC5-F1
#
_entry.id   AF-A0A6I0DZC5-F1
#
_cell.length_a   1.000
_cell.length_b   1.000
_cell.length_c   1.000
_cell.angle_alpha   90.00
_cell.angle_beta   90.00
_cell.angle_gamma   90.00
#
_symmetry.space_group_name_H-M   'P 1'
#
loop_
_entity.id
_entity.type
_entity.pdbx_description
1 polymer ?
#
loop_
_entity_poly.entity_id
_entity_poly.type
_entity_poly.pdbx_seq_one_letter_code
_entity_poly.pdbx_strand_id
1 'polypeptide(L)'
;MEAEKRKVDFEKKDNEIIYSKSIKAGKRIYYLDVKKSRNEDLFLAITESKKKVNGFEQDAQVTYEKHKIFLYKEDFNKFMEGLEDVIGFIKREQGEVLPRPAEAQQPDETEAAEEQATEVKKGFFDKFKF
;
A
#
# COMPACT_ATOMS: atom_id res chain seq x y z
N MET A 1 -1.28 -20.49 -25.06
CA MET A 1 -2.16 -20.23 -23.90
C MET A 1 -1.58 -20.87 -22.63
N GLU A 2 -0.30 -20.61 -22.32
CA GLU A 2 0.41 -21.14 -21.13
C GLU A 2 1.18 -20.04 -20.36
N ALA A 3 1.51 -18.92 -21.00
CA ALA A 3 2.21 -17.81 -20.37
C ALA A 3 1.36 -17.03 -19.36
N GLU A 4 0.03 -17.08 -19.48
CA GLU A 4 -0.90 -16.39 -18.57
C GLU A 4 -1.15 -17.17 -17.28
N LYS A 5 -1.07 -18.51 -17.31
CA LYS A 5 -1.23 -19.34 -16.10
C LYS A 5 -0.06 -19.20 -15.13
N ARG A 6 1.14 -18.84 -15.61
CA ARG A 6 2.32 -18.60 -14.75
C ARG A 6 2.27 -17.28 -14.00
N LYS A 7 1.47 -16.29 -14.42
CA LYS A 7 1.36 -15.01 -13.71
C LYS A 7 0.39 -15.07 -12.52
N VAL A 8 -0.66 -15.89 -12.61
CA VAL A 8 -1.69 -16.00 -11.56
C VAL A 8 -1.22 -16.81 -10.35
N ASP A 9 -0.25 -17.72 -10.51
CA ASP A 9 0.26 -18.54 -9.40
C ASP A 9 1.32 -17.84 -8.53
N PHE A 10 1.91 -16.73 -9.00
CA PHE A 10 2.87 -15.96 -8.21
C PHE A 10 2.19 -15.09 -7.13
N GLU A 11 0.88 -14.83 -7.23
CA GLU A 11 0.13 -14.08 -6.23
C GLU A 11 -0.32 -14.93 -5.03
N LYS A 12 -0.33 -16.27 -5.15
CA LYS A 12 -0.71 -17.18 -4.04
C LYS A 12 0.45 -17.63 -3.14
N LYS A 13 1.67 -17.16 -3.39
CA LYS A 13 2.82 -17.36 -2.50
C LYS A 13 3.42 -16.03 -2.03
N ASP A 14 2.55 -15.08 -1.71
CA ASP A 14 2.88 -14.14 -0.65
C ASP A 14 3.14 -14.97 0.60
N ASN A 15 4.42 -15.22 0.91
CA ASN A 15 4.84 -15.84 2.17
C ASN A 15 3.99 -15.25 3.29
N GLU A 16 3.24 -16.10 3.98
CA GLU A 16 2.17 -15.74 4.90
C GLU A 16 2.56 -14.53 5.75
N ILE A 17 1.79 -13.45 5.65
CA ILE A 17 2.00 -12.26 6.46
C ILE A 17 1.59 -12.62 7.89
N ILE A 18 2.58 -12.76 8.77
CA ILE A 18 2.37 -13.15 10.17
C ILE A 18 1.83 -11.96 10.97
N TYR A 19 2.31 -10.76 10.63
CA TYR A 19 1.91 -9.52 11.25
C TYR A 19 2.00 -8.39 10.24
N SER A 20 1.06 -7.45 10.28
CA SER A 20 1.05 -6.28 9.40
C SER A 20 0.65 -5.04 10.16
N LYS A 21 1.30 -3.92 9.86
CA LYS A 21 0.91 -2.58 10.30
C LYS A 21 0.85 -1.65 9.10
N SER A 22 -0.29 -0.99 8.92
CA SER A 22 -0.49 0.03 7.88
C SER A 22 -0.43 1.44 8.47
N ILE A 23 0.24 2.36 7.80
CA ILE A 23 0.36 3.77 8.18
C ILE A 23 -0.11 4.64 7.02
N LYS A 24 -1.24 5.33 7.17
CA LYS A 24 -1.76 6.29 6.18
C LYS A 24 -1.11 7.66 6.38
N ALA A 25 -0.60 8.25 5.32
CA ALA A 25 0.06 9.56 5.32
C ALA A 25 -0.28 10.34 4.03
N GLY A 26 -1.45 10.98 4.02
CA GLY A 26 -1.96 11.71 2.84
C GLY A 26 -2.13 10.79 1.63
N LYS A 27 -1.42 11.10 0.52
CA LYS A 27 -1.45 10.29 -0.72
C LYS A 27 -0.60 9.01 -0.66
N ARG A 28 0.06 8.73 0.47
CA ARG A 28 0.91 7.55 0.67
C ARG A 28 0.34 6.64 1.76
N ILE A 29 0.51 5.35 1.58
CA ILE A 29 0.28 4.33 2.60
C ILE A 29 1.58 3.52 2.73
N TYR A 30 2.07 3.38 3.95
CA TYR A 30 3.20 2.51 4.26
C TYR A 30 2.69 1.22 4.88
N TYR A 31 3.11 0.07 4.34
CA TYR A 31 2.84 -1.26 4.87
C TYR A 31 4.12 -1.81 5.49
N LEU A 32 4.04 -2.22 6.74
CA LEU A 32 5.11 -2.87 7.49
C LEU A 32 4.69 -4.31 7.77
N ASP A 33 5.13 -5.24 6.92
CA ASP A 33 4.72 -6.64 6.97
C ASP A 33 5.84 -7.53 7.49
N VAL A 34 5.55 -8.38 8.47
CA VAL A 34 6.44 -9.43 8.94
C VAL A 34 6.11 -10.71 8.18
N LYS A 35 7.11 -11.25 7.48
CA LYS A 35 7.00 -12.48 6.68
C LYS A 35 8.00 -13.52 7.16
N LYS A 36 7.65 -14.80 6.96
CA LYS A 36 8.54 -15.95 7.23
C LYS A 36 9.25 -16.37 5.95
N SER A 37 10.57 -16.57 6.04
CA SER A 37 11.37 -17.15 4.97
C SER A 37 11.18 -18.67 4.91
N ARG A 38 11.75 -19.31 3.89
CA ARG A 38 11.75 -20.78 3.80
C ARG A 38 12.53 -21.45 4.93
N ASN A 39 13.49 -20.74 5.53
CA ASN A 39 14.33 -21.24 6.62
C ASN A 39 13.73 -20.94 8.00
N GLU A 40 12.46 -20.55 8.03
CA GLU A 40 11.74 -20.12 9.23
C GLU A 40 12.15 -18.79 9.85
N ASP A 41 13.11 -18.08 9.26
CA ASP A 41 13.50 -16.75 9.70
C ASP A 41 12.45 -15.69 9.39
N LEU A 42 12.24 -14.76 10.33
CA LEU A 42 11.37 -13.61 10.15
C LEU A 42 12.13 -12.45 9.51
N PHE A 43 11.49 -11.78 8.55
CA PHE A 43 12.01 -10.57 7.91
C PHE A 43 10.91 -9.54 7.70
N LEU A 44 11.30 -8.28 7.57
CA LEU A 44 10.39 -7.14 7.37
C LEU A 44 10.30 -6.80 5.89
N ALA A 45 9.08 -6.69 5.36
CA ALA A 45 8.80 -6.10 4.07
C ALA A 45 8.16 -4.72 4.28
N ILE A 46 8.86 -3.67 3.87
CA ILE A 46 8.39 -2.29 3.91
C ILE A 46 7.90 -1.93 2.52
N THR A 47 6.63 -1.59 2.37
CA THR A 47 6.07 -1.14 1.09
C THR A 47 5.48 0.26 1.23
N GLU A 48 6.00 1.21 0.48
CA GLU A 48 5.29 2.46 0.22
C GLU A 48 4.36 2.26 -0.98
N SER A 49 3.07 2.63 -0.85
CA SER A 49 2.15 2.78 -1.97
C SER A 49 1.70 4.23 -2.09
N LYS A 50 1.97 4.85 -3.24
CA LYS A 50 1.65 6.26 -3.51
C LYS A 50 0.57 6.35 -4.58
N LYS A 51 -0.57 6.98 -4.24
CA LYS A 51 -1.63 7.31 -5.21
C LYS A 51 -1.10 8.33 -6.22
N LYS A 52 -1.20 8.01 -7.50
CA LYS A 52 -0.92 8.87 -8.65
C LYS A 52 -2.25 9.07 -9.39
N VAL A 53 -2.57 10.31 -9.67
CA VAL A 53 -3.72 10.68 -10.51
C VAL A 53 -3.13 11.23 -11.79
N ASN A 54 -3.34 10.53 -12.90
CA ASN A 54 -2.87 10.95 -14.21
C ASN A 54 -4.08 11.39 -15.05
N GLY A 55 -4.01 12.56 -15.69
CA GLY A 55 -5.11 13.13 -16.49
C GLY A 55 -5.83 14.30 -15.80
N PHE A 56 -6.77 14.92 -16.51
CA PHE A 56 -7.59 16.02 -16.02
C PHE A 56 -9.04 15.53 -15.84
N GLU A 57 -9.65 15.90 -14.71
CA GLU A 57 -11.06 15.79 -14.29
C GLU A 57 -11.89 14.60 -14.80
N GLN A 58 -12.21 14.51 -16.10
CA GLN A 58 -13.10 13.48 -16.65
C GLN A 58 -12.40 12.16 -17.03
N ASP A 59 -11.08 12.19 -17.29
CA ASP A 59 -10.28 11.00 -17.67
C ASP A 59 -9.20 10.65 -16.62
N ALA A 60 -9.41 11.08 -15.37
CA ALA A 60 -8.45 10.89 -14.30
C ALA A 60 -8.24 9.40 -13.99
N GLN A 61 -7.09 8.84 -14.40
CA GLN A 61 -6.70 7.49 -14.05
C GLN A 61 -5.96 7.46 -12.71
N VAL A 62 -6.54 6.73 -11.74
CA VAL A 62 -5.91 6.47 -10.45
C VAL A 62 -4.98 5.25 -10.59
N THR A 63 -3.68 5.47 -10.40
CA THR A 63 -2.67 4.42 -10.36
C THR A 63 -1.93 4.45 -9.03
N TYR A 64 -1.31 3.34 -8.64
CA TYR A 64 -0.55 3.24 -7.40
C TYR A 64 0.89 2.85 -7.70
N GLU A 65 1.82 3.74 -7.41
CA GLU A 65 3.25 3.46 -7.47
C GLU A 65 3.68 2.76 -6.17
N LYS A 66 4.36 1.62 -6.27
CA LYS A 66 4.79 0.83 -5.12
C LYS A 66 6.32 0.77 -5.05
N HIS A 67 6.89 1.16 -3.91
CA HIS A 67 8.31 0.94 -3.60
C HIS A 67 8.40 -0.08 -2.47
N LYS A 68 9.16 -1.15 -2.69
CA LYS A 68 9.27 -2.27 -1.75
C LYS A 68 10.72 -2.50 -1.36
N ILE A 69 10.96 -2.63 -0.06
CA ILE A 69 12.26 -2.95 0.53
C ILE A 69 12.07 -4.17 1.43
N PHE A 70 13.03 -5.08 1.41
CA PHE A 70 13.11 -6.20 2.34
C PHE A 70 14.28 -5.98 3.29
N LEU A 71 14.03 -6.17 4.57
CA LEU A 71 15.03 -6.01 5.63
C LEU A 71 15.10 -7.32 6.42
N TYR A 72 16.30 -7.88 6.50
CA TYR A 72 16.57 -9.14 7.21
C TYR A 72 17.10 -8.87 8.61
N LYS A 73 16.95 -9.86 9.50
CA LYS A 73 17.17 -9.73 10.94
C LYS A 73 18.59 -9.26 11.29
N GLU A 74 19.59 -9.72 10.55
CA GLU A 74 21.01 -9.38 10.71
C GLU A 74 21.30 -7.89 10.48
N ASP A 75 20.45 -7.21 9.71
CA ASP A 75 20.64 -5.81 9.31
C ASP A 75 19.79 -4.83 10.13
N PHE A 76 18.90 -5.31 11.00
CA PHE A 76 17.95 -4.47 11.74
C PHE A 76 18.62 -3.32 12.49
N ASN A 77 19.65 -3.61 13.29
CA ASN A 77 20.29 -2.58 14.11
C ASN A 77 20.99 -1.53 13.24
N LYS A 78 21.77 -1.97 12.24
CA LYS A 78 22.48 -1.07 11.33
C LYS A 78 21.52 -0.18 10.54
N PHE A 79 20.40 -0.75 10.08
CA PHE A 79 19.38 -0.01 9.36
C PHE A 79 18.68 1.00 10.26
N MET A 80 18.29 0.60 11.47
CA MET A 80 17.63 1.50 12.44
C MET A 80 18.52 2.65 12.86
N GLU A 81 19.79 2.39 13.18
CA GLU A 81 20.77 3.43 13.52
C GLU A 81 20.94 4.46 12.39
N GLY A 82 21.15 4.00 11.16
CA GLY A 82 21.28 4.88 10.00
C GLY A 82 19.99 5.67 9.70
N LEU A 83 18.83 5.03 9.86
CA LEU A 83 17.53 5.67 9.67
C LEU A 83 17.28 6.77 10.72
N GLU A 84 17.55 6.48 12.00
CA GLU A 84 17.39 7.44 13.09
C GLU A 84 18.35 8.62 12.97
N ASP A 85 19.61 8.40 12.60
CA ASP A 85 20.59 9.47 12.40
C ASP A 85 20.15 10.43 11.29
N VAL A 86 19.76 9.90 10.11
CA VAL A 86 19.32 10.73 8.98
C VAL A 86 18.00 11.47 9.30
N ILE A 87 17.05 10.82 9.99
CA ILE A 87 15.84 11.50 10.47
C ILE A 87 16.20 12.60 11.48
N GLY A 88 17.14 12.33 12.38
CA GLY A 88 17.64 13.30 13.35
C GLY A 88 18.28 14.52 12.67
N PHE A 89 19.05 14.31 11.62
CA PHE A 89 19.59 15.39 10.79
C PHE A 89 18.48 16.26 10.20
N ILE A 90 17.46 15.66 9.57
CA ILE A 90 16.31 16.39 9.00
C ILE A 90 15.60 17.23 10.07
N LYS A 91 15.34 16.66 11.25
CA LYS A 91 14.68 17.36 12.37
C LYS A 91 15.48 18.56 12.88
N ARG A 92 16.81 18.47 12.90
CA ARG A 92 17.66 19.60 13.33
C ARG A 92 17.64 20.74 12.31
N GLU A 93 17.70 20.40 11.02
CA GLU A 93 17.75 21.40 9.94
C GLU A 93 16.38 22.07 9.68
N GLN A 94 15.28 21.32 9.83
CA GLN A 94 13.93 21.79 9.45
C GLN A 94 12.99 22.00 10.65
N GLY A 95 13.45 21.74 11.88
CA GLY A 95 12.61 21.73 13.08
C GLY A 95 11.79 20.45 13.25
N GLU A 96 11.07 20.33 14.37
CA GLU A 96 10.14 19.20 14.56
C GLU A 96 9.00 19.29 13.55
N VAL A 97 8.85 18.24 12.76
CA VAL A 97 7.71 18.10 11.83
C VAL A 97 6.45 17.89 12.66
N LEU A 98 5.70 18.97 12.91
CA LEU A 98 4.36 18.86 13.46
C LEU A 98 3.49 18.05 12.47
N PRO A 99 2.68 17.09 12.96
CA PRO A 99 1.72 16.43 12.09
C PRO A 99 0.81 17.51 11.51
N ARG A 100 0.87 17.70 10.19
CA ARG A 100 -0.04 18.61 9.50
C ARG A 100 -1.45 18.13 9.82
N PRO A 101 -2.33 18.99 10.38
CA PRO A 101 -3.74 18.63 10.53
C PRO A 101 -4.22 18.09 9.19
N ALA A 102 -4.94 16.98 9.21
CA ALA A 102 -5.53 16.43 8.00
C ALA A 102 -6.33 17.54 7.31
N GLU A 103 -5.74 18.18 6.30
CA GLU A 103 -6.42 19.17 5.49
C GLU A 103 -7.67 18.49 4.97
N ALA A 104 -8.81 19.09 5.30
CA ALA A 104 -10.15 18.60 5.07
C ALA A 104 -10.21 17.86 3.74
N GLN A 105 -10.53 16.58 3.82
CA GLN A 105 -10.98 15.81 2.67
C GLN A 105 -12.19 16.57 2.12
N GLN A 106 -11.98 17.33 1.04
CA GLN A 106 -13.07 17.43 0.08
C GLN A 106 -13.33 15.99 -0.36
N PRO A 107 -14.56 15.47 -0.20
CA PRO A 107 -14.89 14.20 -0.80
C PRO A 107 -14.66 14.37 -2.30
N ASP A 108 -13.67 13.67 -2.86
CA ASP A 108 -13.61 13.43 -4.29
C ASP A 108 -14.93 12.75 -4.62
N GLU A 109 -15.81 13.40 -5.40
CA GLU A 109 -17.16 12.94 -5.77
C GLU A 109 -17.19 11.62 -6.58
N THR A 110 -16.06 10.90 -6.64
CA THR A 110 -15.91 9.63 -7.34
C THR A 110 -16.31 8.41 -6.49
N GLU A 111 -16.45 8.54 -5.17
CA GLU A 111 -16.86 7.41 -4.30
C GLU A 111 -18.38 7.10 -4.36
N ALA A 112 -19.22 8.05 -4.78
CA ALA A 112 -20.67 7.81 -4.89
C ALA A 112 -21.08 6.92 -6.08
N ALA A 113 -20.22 6.79 -7.09
CA ALA A 113 -20.51 6.02 -8.30
C ALA A 113 -20.23 4.51 -8.14
N GLU A 114 -19.33 4.10 -7.23
CA GLU A 114 -18.99 2.69 -7.03
C GLU A 114 -20.03 1.93 -6.19
N GLU A 115 -20.70 2.59 -5.24
CA GLU A 115 -21.76 1.96 -4.44
C GLU A 115 -23.00 1.63 -5.31
N GLN A 116 -23.41 2.52 -6.23
CA GLN A 116 -24.56 2.25 -7.11
C GLN A 116 -24.26 1.16 -8.16
N ALA A 117 -23.01 1.04 -8.62
CA ALA A 117 -22.62 0.01 -9.58
C ALA A 117 -22.60 -1.40 -8.98
N THR A 118 -22.39 -1.54 -7.66
CA THR A 118 -22.38 -2.84 -6.98
C THR A 118 -23.79 -3.35 -6.67
N GLU A 119 -24.74 -2.46 -6.34
CA GLU A 119 -26.15 -2.84 -6.13
C GLU A 119 -26.85 -3.26 -7.43
N VAL A 120 -26.63 -2.53 -8.54
CA VAL A 120 -27.25 -2.87 -9.84
C VAL A 120 -26.74 -4.22 -10.37
N LYS A 121 -25.46 -4.55 -10.13
CA LYS A 121 -24.91 -5.87 -10.52
C LYS A 121 -25.45 -7.01 -9.65
N LYS A 122 -25.71 -6.79 -8.35
CA LYS A 122 -26.39 -7.80 -7.51
C LYS A 122 -27.83 -8.03 -7.97
N GLY A 123 -28.58 -6.98 -8.27
CA GLY A 123 -29.98 -7.08 -8.72
C GLY A 123 -30.15 -7.71 -10.11
N PHE A 124 -29.17 -7.58 -11.00
CA PHE A 124 -29.24 -8.15 -12.35
C PHE A 124 -28.96 -9.66 -12.39
N PHE A 125 -28.07 -10.18 -11.55
CA PHE A 125 -27.72 -11.60 -11.53
C PHE A 125 -28.79 -12.50 -10.89
N ASP A 126 -29.61 -11.99 -9.96
CA ASP A 126 -30.71 -12.75 -9.37
C ASP A 126 -31.92 -12.93 -10.31
N LYS A 127 -32.01 -12.16 -11.40
CA LYS A 127 -33.14 -12.21 -12.35
C LYS A 127 -32.99 -13.27 -13.45
N PHE A 128 -31.81 -13.88 -13.59
CA PHE A 128 -31.50 -14.87 -14.65
C PHE A 128 -31.16 -16.26 -14.11
N LYS A 129 -31.63 -16.59 -12.91
CA LYS A 129 -31.56 -17.95 -12.39
C LYS A 129 -32.77 -18.75 -12.89
N PHE A 130 -32.60 -19.45 -14.01
CA PHE A 130 -33.48 -20.54 -14.43
C PHE A 130 -32.80 -21.87 -14.08
#